data_AF-R5AR48-F1
#
_entry.id   AF-R5AR48-F1
#
_cell.length_a   1.000
_cell.length_b   1.000
_cell.length_c   1.000
_cell.angle_alpha   90.00
_cell.angle_beta   90.00
_cell.angle_gamma   90.00
#
_symmetry.space_group_name_H-M   'P 1'
#
loop_
_entity.id
_entity.type
_entity.pdbx_description
1 polymer ?
#
loop_
_entity_poly.entity_id
_entity_poly.type
_entity_poly.pdbx_seq_one_letter_code
_entity_poly.pdbx_strand_id
1 'polypeptide(L)'
;MGKAGAIALKTAVVLLMVVMLTACARVDDFMSAKYNIQIGNYIDDYRQSGYDEPSQQTQDVVEPTATPKLTPEPTETPRPTPEPTATPLRITKEAAEHYDIGRKRFNSENYEAAVPHLKIAAEGGHPGGWRMYGWCLLYGKGTKKNAREGYKYMKMAAETGDASAQYEMGYCNYAALGTVGDYEAAVEWYRLAAEQGQKNALLNLGYCYQMGYGVDKDYEMAKKYYELALEAGNSKAKKRLREVEALMGG
;
A
#
# COMPACT_ATOMS: atom_id res chain seq x y z
N MET A 1 47.90 40.24 15.65
CA MET A 1 46.85 39.72 14.73
C MET A 1 45.50 39.99 15.38
N GLY A 2 44.77 40.99 14.87
CA GLY A 2 43.64 41.62 15.57
C GLY A 2 42.35 40.81 15.56
N LYS A 3 41.47 41.10 16.54
CA LYS A 3 40.13 40.49 16.71
C LYS A 3 39.31 40.41 15.40
N ALA A 4 39.57 41.30 14.44
CA ALA A 4 38.97 41.30 13.10
C ALA A 4 39.29 40.03 12.28
N GLY A 5 40.51 39.47 12.37
CA GLY A 5 40.90 38.27 11.61
C GLY A 5 40.24 36.99 12.11
N ALA A 6 40.01 36.89 13.43
CA ALA A 6 39.32 35.75 14.03
C ALA A 6 37.81 35.77 13.76
N ILE A 7 37.21 36.95 13.63
CA ILE A 7 35.79 37.10 13.24
C ILE A 7 35.62 36.69 11.77
N ALA A 8 36.49 37.19 10.87
CA ALA A 8 36.45 36.84 9.45
C ALA A 8 36.60 35.33 9.18
N LEU A 9 37.45 34.64 9.95
CA LEU A 9 37.62 33.19 9.84
C LEU A 9 36.40 32.42 10.35
N LYS A 10 35.78 32.87 11.45
CA LYS A 10 34.55 32.24 11.99
C LYS A 10 33.36 32.43 11.05
N THR A 11 33.18 33.62 10.46
CA THR A 11 32.14 33.83 9.46
C THR A 11 32.39 33.03 8.18
N ALA A 12 33.64 32.90 7.73
CA ALA A 12 33.97 32.08 6.56
C ALA A 12 33.66 30.58 6.79
N VAL A 13 33.96 30.03 7.97
CA VAL A 13 33.67 28.62 8.31
C VAL A 13 32.18 28.37 8.46
N VAL A 14 31.43 29.29 9.08
CA VAL A 14 29.97 29.18 9.18
C VAL A 14 29.32 29.27 7.80
N LEU A 15 29.80 30.17 6.93
CA LEU A 15 29.30 30.27 5.56
C LEU A 15 29.60 28.99 4.77
N LEU A 16 30.79 28.39 4.93
CA LEU A 16 31.14 27.11 4.32
C LEU A 16 30.30 25.95 4.85
N MET A 17 30.00 25.91 6.15
CA MET A 17 29.10 24.90 6.72
C MET A 17 27.65 25.08 6.24
N VAL A 18 27.16 26.32 6.13
CA VAL A 18 25.82 26.60 5.59
C VAL A 18 25.75 26.26 4.09
N VAL A 19 26.81 26.53 3.32
CA VAL A 19 26.90 26.13 1.90
C VAL A 19 26.97 24.61 1.75
N MET A 20 27.69 23.90 2.62
CA MET A 20 27.72 22.43 2.64
C MET A 20 26.36 21.82 3.04
N LEU A 21 25.68 22.39 4.04
CA LEU A 21 24.35 21.94 4.47
C LEU A 21 23.26 22.21 3.42
N THR A 22 23.32 23.36 2.74
CA THR A 22 22.39 23.69 1.65
C THR A 22 22.71 22.95 0.35
N ALA A 23 23.97 22.55 0.12
CA ALA A 23 24.33 21.61 -0.94
C ALA A 23 23.80 20.20 -0.63
N CYS A 24 23.90 19.72 0.61
CA CYS A 24 23.37 18.42 1.03
C CYS A 24 21.84 18.35 0.86
N ALA A 25 21.12 19.40 1.28
CA ALA A 25 19.67 19.50 1.08
C ALA A 25 19.26 19.54 -0.42
N ARG A 26 20.09 20.12 -1.29
CA ARG A 26 19.86 20.11 -2.76
C ARG A 26 20.10 18.75 -3.40
N VAL A 27 20.99 17.92 -2.87
CA VAL A 27 21.22 16.56 -3.36
C VAL A 27 20.07 15.64 -2.93
N ASP A 28 19.52 15.83 -1.73
CA ASP A 28 18.33 15.10 -1.26
C ASP A 28 17.08 15.45 -2.10
N ASP A 29 16.89 16.72 -2.46
CA ASP A 29 15.81 17.14 -3.38
C ASP A 29 16.00 16.58 -4.81
N PHE A 30 17.23 16.48 -5.30
CA PHE A 30 17.53 15.95 -6.64
C PHE A 30 17.41 14.41 -6.73
N MET A 31 17.77 13.69 -5.65
CA MET A 31 17.57 12.23 -5.54
C MET A 31 16.10 11.89 -5.29
N SER A 32 15.39 12.68 -4.46
CA SER A 32 13.94 12.59 -4.27
C SER A 32 13.17 12.83 -5.58
N ALA A 33 13.59 13.80 -6.40
CA ALA A 33 12.93 14.09 -7.67
C ALA A 33 13.09 12.97 -8.71
N LYS A 34 14.26 12.31 -8.82
CA LYS A 34 14.43 11.15 -9.73
C LYS A 34 13.80 9.86 -9.21
N TYR A 35 13.83 9.62 -7.90
CA TYR A 35 13.14 8.48 -7.29
C TYR A 35 11.61 8.63 -7.37
N ASN A 36 11.10 9.88 -7.28
CA ASN A 36 9.69 10.19 -7.51
C ASN A 36 9.28 10.17 -9.00
N ILE A 37 10.19 10.42 -9.96
CA ILE A 37 9.89 10.23 -11.40
C ILE A 37 9.66 8.75 -11.73
N GLN A 38 10.28 7.81 -11.00
CA GLN A 38 10.07 6.37 -11.17
C GLN A 38 8.79 5.87 -10.47
N ILE A 39 8.34 6.55 -9.40
CA ILE A 39 7.06 6.32 -8.71
C ILE A 39 5.88 6.99 -9.43
N GLY A 40 6.11 8.12 -10.10
CA GLY A 40 5.11 8.86 -10.87
C GLY A 40 4.57 8.11 -12.10
N ASN A 41 5.41 7.31 -12.75
CA ASN A 41 5.02 6.55 -13.95
C ASN A 41 4.04 5.38 -13.67
N TYR A 42 3.76 5.07 -12.40
CA TYR A 42 2.73 4.09 -12.00
C TYR A 42 1.42 4.74 -11.53
N ILE A 43 1.45 6.05 -11.24
CA ILE A 43 0.28 6.84 -10.83
C ILE A 43 -0.59 7.21 -12.05
N ASP A 44 0.01 7.37 -13.24
CA ASP A 44 -0.74 7.65 -14.48
C ASP A 44 -1.64 6.47 -14.89
N ASP A 45 -1.22 5.23 -14.59
CA ASP A 45 -1.94 4.01 -14.93
C ASP A 45 -3.18 3.76 -14.03
N TYR A 46 -3.24 4.39 -12.85
CA TYR A 46 -4.38 4.33 -11.93
C TYR A 46 -5.39 5.46 -12.18
N ARG A 47 -5.00 6.54 -12.90
CA ARG A 47 -5.87 7.69 -13.22
C ARG A 47 -6.46 7.64 -14.63
N GLN A 48 -5.84 6.96 -15.58
CA GLN A 48 -6.37 6.83 -16.95
C GLN A 48 -7.25 5.58 -17.16
N SER A 49 -7.30 4.63 -16.22
CA SER A 49 -7.95 3.33 -16.46
C SER A 49 -9.42 3.21 -16.04
N GLY A 50 -10.08 4.29 -15.60
CA GLY A 50 -11.54 4.32 -15.36
C GLY A 50 -12.10 3.06 -14.69
N TYR A 51 -11.68 2.74 -13.47
CA TYR A 51 -12.22 1.58 -12.77
C TYR A 51 -13.68 1.81 -12.39
N ASP A 52 -14.56 1.36 -13.27
CA ASP A 52 -15.85 0.79 -12.90
C ASP A 52 -15.60 -0.28 -11.81
N GLU A 53 -16.13 -0.05 -10.61
CA GLU A 53 -16.50 -1.16 -9.74
C GLU A 53 -17.52 -2.02 -10.50
N PRO A 54 -17.42 -3.36 -10.50
CA PRO A 54 -18.48 -4.17 -11.07
C PRO A 54 -19.75 -3.95 -10.24
N SER A 55 -20.71 -3.24 -10.84
CA SER A 55 -22.12 -3.33 -10.47
C SER A 55 -22.46 -4.82 -10.38
N GLN A 56 -23.03 -5.25 -9.27
CA GLN A 56 -23.58 -6.60 -9.15
C GLN A 56 -24.64 -6.79 -10.24
N GLN A 57 -24.25 -7.41 -11.35
CA GLN A 57 -25.18 -8.15 -12.17
C GLN A 57 -25.30 -9.53 -11.53
N THR A 58 -26.51 -9.81 -11.04
CA THR A 58 -26.96 -11.17 -10.74
C THR A 58 -26.74 -12.02 -11.98
N GLN A 59 -25.70 -12.85 -11.95
CA GLN A 59 -25.56 -14.00 -12.83
C GLN A 59 -25.56 -15.23 -11.96
N ASP A 60 -26.25 -16.25 -12.47
CA ASP A 60 -26.61 -17.48 -11.80
C ASP A 60 -25.45 -18.13 -11.06
N VAL A 61 -25.80 -18.85 -9.99
CA VAL A 61 -24.91 -19.63 -9.12
C VAL A 61 -23.99 -20.51 -9.97
N VAL A 62 -22.78 -20.02 -10.22
CA VAL A 62 -21.63 -20.83 -10.59
C VAL A 62 -20.88 -21.10 -9.29
N GLU A 63 -20.74 -22.37 -8.95
CA GLU A 63 -19.99 -22.84 -7.79
C GLU A 63 -18.59 -22.21 -7.72
N PRO A 64 -18.04 -21.95 -6.51
CA PRO A 64 -16.74 -21.32 -6.38
C PRO A 64 -15.66 -22.21 -6.98
N THR A 65 -15.08 -21.78 -8.10
CA THR A 65 -13.81 -22.32 -8.58
C THR A 65 -12.76 -22.06 -7.51
N ALA A 66 -12.01 -23.10 -7.18
CA ALA A 66 -11.11 -23.13 -6.02
C ALA A 66 -10.14 -21.94 -6.02
N THR A 67 -10.04 -21.25 -4.89
CA THR A 67 -8.97 -20.27 -4.61
C THR A 67 -7.62 -20.91 -4.92
N PRO A 68 -6.72 -20.27 -5.68
CA PRO A 68 -5.37 -20.78 -5.87
C PRO A 68 -4.71 -20.89 -4.49
N LYS A 69 -4.56 -22.12 -3.99
CA LYS A 69 -3.88 -22.36 -2.71
C LYS A 69 -2.40 -22.09 -2.92
N LEU A 70 -1.88 -21.06 -2.27
CA LEU A 70 -0.44 -20.90 -2.10
C LEU A 70 0.09 -22.15 -1.39
N THR A 71 0.94 -22.92 -2.06
CA THR A 71 1.78 -23.89 -1.38
C THR A 71 2.85 -23.13 -0.60
N PRO A 72 3.09 -23.44 0.68
CA PRO A 72 4.14 -22.81 1.46
C PRO A 72 5.50 -23.04 0.77
N GLU A 73 6.34 -22.00 0.72
CA GLU A 73 7.64 -22.03 0.05
C GLU A 73 8.61 -23.02 0.71
N PRO A 74 9.43 -23.76 -0.07
CA PRO A 74 10.30 -24.81 0.44
C PRO A 74 11.62 -24.25 1.00
N THR A 75 11.57 -23.34 1.97
CA THR A 75 12.75 -22.95 2.77
C THR A 75 12.43 -22.13 4.03
N GLU A 76 11.24 -21.54 4.13
CA GLU A 76 10.86 -20.83 5.35
C GLU A 76 10.23 -21.83 6.34
N THR A 77 10.78 -21.89 7.56
CA THR A 77 10.07 -22.51 8.68
C THR A 77 8.70 -21.85 8.78
N PRO A 78 7.59 -22.60 8.96
CA PRO A 78 6.27 -22.00 9.07
C PRO A 78 6.31 -21.00 10.22
N ARG A 79 6.41 -19.71 9.88
CA ARG A 79 6.33 -18.63 10.85
C ARG A 79 4.86 -18.63 11.29
N PRO A 80 4.57 -18.61 12.60
CA PRO A 80 3.20 -18.69 13.08
C PRO A 80 2.37 -17.67 12.31
N THR A 81 1.38 -18.17 11.56
CA THR A 81 0.29 -17.33 11.11
C THR A 81 -0.17 -16.57 12.34
N PRO A 82 -0.24 -15.23 12.30
CA PRO A 82 -0.82 -14.51 13.43
C PRO A 82 -2.21 -15.08 13.61
N GLU A 83 -2.40 -15.86 14.68
CA GLU A 83 -3.74 -16.32 15.05
C GLU A 83 -4.60 -15.07 15.11
N PRO A 84 -5.79 -15.06 14.48
CA PRO A 84 -6.69 -13.94 14.57
C PRO A 84 -7.08 -13.79 16.05
N THR A 85 -6.31 -13.00 16.78
CA THR A 85 -6.46 -12.64 18.18
C THR A 85 -7.58 -11.61 18.34
N ALA A 86 -8.55 -11.64 17.42
CA ALA A 86 -9.65 -10.71 17.33
C ALA A 86 -10.53 -10.87 18.57
N THR A 87 -10.26 -10.03 19.56
CA THR A 87 -11.23 -9.69 20.59
C THR A 87 -12.51 -9.28 19.85
N PRO A 88 -13.70 -9.78 20.23
CA PRO A 88 -14.93 -9.44 19.55
C PRO A 88 -15.09 -7.92 19.50
N LEU A 89 -15.03 -7.35 18.28
CA LEU A 89 -15.18 -5.92 18.09
C LEU A 89 -16.61 -5.53 18.49
N ARG A 90 -16.73 -4.65 19.48
CA ARG A 90 -18.02 -4.11 19.88
C ARG A 90 -18.43 -3.00 18.90
N ILE A 91 -19.01 -3.41 17.79
CA ILE A 91 -19.56 -2.50 16.78
C ILE A 91 -20.85 -1.90 17.35
N THR A 92 -20.98 -0.57 17.31
CA THR A 92 -22.25 0.07 17.71
C THR A 92 -23.29 -0.09 16.60
N LYS A 93 -24.58 -0.17 16.97
CA LYS A 93 -25.67 -0.22 15.98
C LYS A 93 -25.64 0.99 15.03
N GLU A 94 -25.37 2.16 15.60
CA GLU A 94 -25.19 3.42 14.86
C GLU A 94 -24.03 3.34 13.84
N ALA A 95 -22.91 2.69 14.20
CA ALA A 95 -21.78 2.53 13.31
C ALA A 95 -22.12 1.69 12.06
N ALA A 96 -22.92 0.64 12.23
CA ALA A 96 -23.36 -0.21 11.11
C ALA A 96 -24.30 0.55 10.15
N GLU A 97 -25.26 1.32 10.68
CA GLU A 97 -26.18 2.14 9.88
C GLU A 97 -25.43 3.20 9.07
N HIS A 98 -24.49 3.90 9.72
CA HIS A 98 -23.66 4.89 9.05
C HIS A 98 -22.70 4.26 8.04
N TYR A 99 -22.19 3.04 8.30
CA TYR A 99 -21.37 2.33 7.33
C TYR A 99 -22.14 2.06 6.03
N ASP A 100 -23.39 1.60 6.09
CA ASP A 100 -24.17 1.31 4.90
C ASP A 100 -24.45 2.56 4.06
N ILE A 101 -24.79 3.68 4.71
CA ILE A 101 -24.99 4.97 4.01
C ILE A 101 -23.67 5.45 3.39
N GLY A 102 -22.58 5.42 4.17
CA GLY A 102 -21.25 5.84 3.73
C GLY A 102 -20.76 5.02 2.55
N ARG A 103 -20.85 3.69 2.63
CA ARG A 103 -20.48 2.75 1.57
C ARG A 103 -21.26 3.02 0.28
N LYS A 104 -22.59 3.14 0.35
CA LYS A 104 -23.41 3.40 -0.84
C LYS A 104 -22.98 4.68 -1.57
N ARG A 105 -22.69 5.74 -0.83
CA ARG A 105 -22.21 7.02 -1.38
C ARG A 105 -20.80 6.90 -1.94
N PHE A 106 -19.91 6.19 -1.25
CA PHE A 106 -18.54 5.93 -1.68
C PHE A 106 -18.50 5.19 -3.02
N ASN A 107 -19.31 4.15 -3.18
CA ASN A 107 -19.40 3.37 -4.42
C ASN A 107 -20.06 4.16 -5.56
N SER A 108 -20.76 5.26 -5.25
CA SER A 108 -21.25 6.23 -6.25
C SER A 108 -20.25 7.37 -6.48
N GLU A 109 -19.01 7.22 -6.04
CA GLU A 109 -17.92 8.22 -6.06
C GLU A 109 -18.26 9.55 -5.37
N ASN A 110 -19.34 9.60 -4.59
CA ASN A 110 -19.75 10.78 -3.83
C ASN A 110 -19.03 10.79 -2.48
N TYR A 111 -17.70 10.95 -2.53
CA TYR A 111 -16.84 10.86 -1.36
C TYR A 111 -17.12 11.95 -0.32
N GLU A 112 -17.44 13.17 -0.76
CA GLU A 112 -17.76 14.29 0.15
C GLU A 112 -18.96 13.96 1.05
N ALA A 113 -20.00 13.35 0.48
CA ALA A 113 -21.15 12.91 1.25
C ALA A 113 -20.89 11.58 1.99
N ALA A 114 -19.96 10.75 1.53
CA ALA A 114 -19.62 9.49 2.17
C ALA A 114 -18.81 9.67 3.46
N VAL A 115 -17.81 10.56 3.44
CA VAL A 115 -16.80 10.69 4.51
C VAL A 115 -17.42 10.91 5.90
N PRO A 116 -18.42 11.80 6.12
CA PRO A 116 -19.00 12.00 7.44
C PRO A 116 -19.60 10.70 8.01
N HIS A 117 -20.28 9.91 7.18
CA HIS A 117 -20.85 8.64 7.60
C HIS A 117 -19.77 7.58 7.84
N LEU A 118 -18.77 7.49 6.97
CA LEU A 118 -17.65 6.56 7.14
C LEU A 118 -16.82 6.88 8.40
N LYS A 119 -16.68 8.16 8.76
CA LYS A 119 -16.05 8.60 10.00
C LYS A 119 -16.80 8.09 11.22
N ILE A 120 -18.12 8.28 11.28
CA ILE A 120 -18.97 7.79 12.38
C ILE A 120 -18.85 6.26 12.49
N ALA A 121 -18.89 5.55 11.36
CA ALA A 121 -18.70 4.10 11.33
C ALA A 121 -17.33 3.68 11.87
N ALA A 122 -16.27 4.39 11.48
CA ALA A 122 -14.91 4.14 11.95
C ALA A 122 -14.75 4.40 13.45
N GLU A 123 -15.26 5.52 13.96
CA GLU A 123 -15.21 5.88 15.38
C GLU A 123 -16.05 4.92 16.24
N GLY A 124 -17.13 4.37 15.69
CA GLY A 124 -17.94 3.33 16.33
C GLY A 124 -17.43 1.88 16.13
N GLY A 125 -16.22 1.72 15.61
CA GLY A 125 -15.50 0.44 15.57
C GLY A 125 -15.84 -0.48 14.40
N HIS A 126 -16.46 0.02 13.33
CA HIS A 126 -16.81 -0.79 12.16
C HIS A 126 -15.57 -1.04 11.26
N PRO A 127 -15.15 -2.30 10.99
CA PRO A 127 -13.96 -2.59 10.19
C PRO A 127 -14.00 -2.00 8.77
N GLY A 128 -15.15 -2.10 8.11
CA GLY A 128 -15.36 -1.47 6.81
C GLY A 128 -15.30 0.07 6.87
N GLY A 129 -15.69 0.67 8.01
CA GLY A 129 -15.57 2.11 8.24
C GLY A 129 -14.10 2.51 8.35
N TRP A 130 -13.30 1.77 9.14
CA TRP A 130 -11.85 1.96 9.21
C TRP A 130 -11.18 1.89 7.84
N ARG A 131 -11.49 0.87 7.03
CA ARG A 131 -10.91 0.73 5.69
C ARG A 131 -11.25 1.92 4.79
N MET A 132 -12.53 2.23 4.64
CA MET A 132 -12.99 3.24 3.68
C MET A 132 -12.65 4.67 4.14
N TYR A 133 -12.82 4.97 5.42
CA TYR A 133 -12.42 6.27 5.98
C TYR A 133 -10.90 6.45 5.96
N GLY A 134 -10.15 5.40 6.32
CA GLY A 134 -8.70 5.38 6.23
C GLY A 134 -8.20 5.66 4.81
N TRP A 135 -8.81 5.02 3.80
CA TRP A 135 -8.52 5.28 2.39
C TRP A 135 -8.82 6.73 1.99
N CYS A 136 -9.97 7.28 2.40
CA CYS A 136 -10.29 8.69 2.15
C CYS A 136 -9.24 9.64 2.73
N LEU A 137 -8.71 9.36 3.93
CA LEU A 137 -7.66 10.16 4.55
C LEU A 137 -6.29 9.98 3.88
N LEU A 138 -5.92 8.75 3.50
CA LEU A 138 -4.68 8.43 2.79
C LEU A 138 -4.58 9.19 1.47
N TYR A 139 -5.68 9.23 0.72
CA TYR A 139 -5.72 9.76 -0.64
C TYR A 139 -6.38 11.14 -0.77
N GLY A 140 -6.95 11.68 0.31
CA GLY A 140 -7.64 12.97 0.30
C GLY A 140 -8.94 12.97 -0.52
N LYS A 141 -9.73 11.90 -0.42
CA LYS A 141 -10.96 11.72 -1.21
C LYS A 141 -12.16 12.13 -0.36
N GLY A 142 -12.86 13.17 -0.80
CA GLY A 142 -13.98 13.75 -0.02
C GLY A 142 -13.57 14.41 1.30
N THR A 143 -12.27 14.54 1.55
CA THR A 143 -11.69 15.16 2.75
C THR A 143 -10.29 15.67 2.47
N LYS A 144 -9.75 16.52 3.36
CA LYS A 144 -8.34 16.90 3.30
C LYS A 144 -7.46 15.66 3.56
N LYS A 145 -6.44 15.45 2.72
CA LYS A 145 -5.46 14.38 2.90
C LYS A 145 -4.81 14.46 4.29
N ASN A 146 -4.84 13.35 5.01
CA ASN A 146 -4.14 13.13 6.27
C ASN A 146 -3.59 11.70 6.32
N ALA A 147 -2.46 11.47 5.62
CA ALA A 147 -1.93 10.13 5.43
C ALA A 147 -1.55 9.42 6.73
N ARG A 148 -1.03 10.16 7.73
CA ARG A 148 -0.67 9.59 9.04
C ARG A 148 -1.88 9.06 9.80
N GLU A 149 -3.00 9.76 9.74
CA GLU A 149 -4.25 9.30 10.36
C GLU A 149 -4.88 8.16 9.55
N GLY A 150 -4.89 8.29 8.22
CA GLY A 150 -5.38 7.24 7.32
C GLY A 150 -4.65 5.91 7.52
N TYR A 151 -3.32 5.95 7.70
CA TYR A 151 -2.51 4.76 7.99
C TYR A 151 -2.97 4.05 9.26
N LYS A 152 -3.32 4.78 10.33
CA LYS A 152 -3.81 4.17 11.58
C LYS A 152 -5.12 3.43 11.38
N TYR A 153 -6.08 4.06 10.69
CA TYR A 153 -7.36 3.41 10.37
C TYR A 153 -7.17 2.20 9.46
N MET A 154 -6.30 2.32 8.45
CA MET A 154 -5.99 1.20 7.57
C MET A 154 -5.36 0.02 8.31
N LYS A 155 -4.44 0.29 9.24
CA LYS A 155 -3.83 -0.74 10.10
C LYS A 155 -4.88 -1.47 10.94
N MET A 156 -5.79 -0.74 11.58
CA MET A 156 -6.88 -1.34 12.34
C MET A 156 -7.76 -2.25 11.47
N ALA A 157 -8.07 -1.84 10.23
CA ALA A 157 -8.81 -2.68 9.28
C ALA A 157 -8.01 -3.92 8.81
N ALA A 158 -6.72 -3.77 8.55
CA ALA A 158 -5.87 -4.88 8.13
C ALA A 158 -5.71 -5.94 9.23
N GLU A 159 -5.66 -5.51 10.49
CA GLU A 159 -5.61 -6.38 11.67
C GLU A 159 -6.90 -7.18 11.88
N THR A 160 -8.02 -6.81 11.25
CA THR A 160 -9.23 -7.66 11.23
C THR A 160 -9.20 -8.74 10.16
N GLY A 161 -8.12 -8.86 9.40
CA GLY A 161 -8.00 -9.80 8.29
C GLY A 161 -8.57 -9.30 6.96
N ASP A 162 -9.01 -8.03 6.85
CA ASP A 162 -9.53 -7.51 5.58
C ASP A 162 -8.40 -7.49 4.52
N ALA A 163 -8.51 -8.35 3.51
CA ALA A 163 -7.48 -8.52 2.50
C ALA A 163 -7.19 -7.24 1.69
N SER A 164 -8.19 -6.36 1.50
CA SER A 164 -7.99 -5.07 0.81
C SER A 164 -7.22 -4.09 1.70
N ALA A 165 -7.51 -4.08 2.99
CA ALA A 165 -6.75 -3.28 3.95
C ALA A 165 -5.32 -3.81 4.14
N GLN A 166 -5.12 -5.13 4.15
CA GLN A 166 -3.78 -5.73 4.18
C GLN A 166 -2.98 -5.36 2.93
N TYR A 167 -3.56 -5.46 1.74
CA TYR A 167 -2.90 -4.99 0.52
C TYR A 167 -2.51 -3.50 0.62
N GLU A 168 -3.42 -2.66 1.11
CA GLU A 168 -3.18 -1.22 1.27
C GLU A 168 -2.10 -0.93 2.32
N MET A 169 -2.01 -1.72 3.38
CA MET A 169 -0.91 -1.65 4.36
C MET A 169 0.43 -1.99 3.72
N GLY A 170 0.45 -3.01 2.85
CA GLY A 170 1.64 -3.34 2.05
C GLY A 170 2.07 -2.15 1.20
N TYR A 171 1.12 -1.52 0.52
CA TYR A 171 1.39 -0.33 -0.29
C TYR A 171 1.85 0.87 0.54
N CYS A 172 1.25 1.10 1.70
CA CYS A 172 1.65 2.21 2.58
C CYS A 172 3.10 2.09 3.06
N ASN A 173 3.53 0.88 3.44
CA ASN A 173 4.91 0.64 3.86
C ASN A 173 5.88 0.68 2.67
N TYR A 174 5.47 0.19 1.50
CA TYR A 174 6.28 0.26 0.27
C TYR A 174 6.50 1.71 -0.20
N ALA A 175 5.45 2.53 -0.20
CA ALA A 175 5.45 3.90 -0.73
C ALA A 175 5.69 4.99 0.33
N ALA A 176 5.98 4.61 1.58
CA ALA A 176 6.07 5.52 2.72
C ALA A 176 4.83 6.44 2.87
N LEU A 177 3.63 5.90 2.63
CA LEU A 177 2.38 6.65 2.72
C LEU A 177 1.85 6.63 4.16
N GLY A 178 2.01 7.75 4.86
CA GLY A 178 1.52 7.91 6.24
C GLY A 178 2.39 7.24 7.31
N THR A 179 3.46 6.55 6.90
CA THR A 179 4.47 5.90 7.73
C THR A 179 5.88 6.18 7.18
N VAL A 180 6.92 5.79 7.92
CA VAL A 180 8.26 5.63 7.35
C VAL A 180 8.25 4.36 6.50
N GLY A 181 8.85 4.40 5.31
CA GLY A 181 8.86 3.26 4.40
C GLY A 181 9.61 2.06 4.99
N ASP A 182 9.06 0.86 4.77
CA ASP A 182 9.60 -0.41 5.25
C ASP A 182 9.20 -1.51 4.26
N TYR A 183 10.17 -1.99 3.48
CA TYR A 183 9.88 -3.00 2.46
C TYR A 183 9.63 -4.39 3.05
N GLU A 184 10.25 -4.75 4.17
CA GLU A 184 10.01 -6.04 4.84
C GLU A 184 8.57 -6.09 5.35
N ALA A 185 8.14 -5.04 6.06
CA ALA A 185 6.76 -4.92 6.50
C ALA A 185 5.77 -4.91 5.32
N ALA A 186 6.14 -4.28 4.18
CA ALA A 186 5.31 -4.29 3.00
C ALA A 186 5.07 -5.70 2.45
N VAL A 187 6.13 -6.51 2.35
CA VAL A 187 6.05 -7.90 1.90
C VAL A 187 5.16 -8.73 2.82
N GLU A 188 5.31 -8.60 4.14
CA GLU A 188 4.48 -9.35 5.09
C GLU A 188 2.99 -9.05 4.92
N TRP A 189 2.62 -7.77 4.75
CA TRP A 189 1.23 -7.40 4.48
C TRP A 189 0.73 -7.87 3.13
N TYR A 190 1.57 -7.82 2.09
CA TYR A 190 1.20 -8.37 0.79
C TYR A 190 1.03 -9.90 0.83
N ARG A 191 1.85 -10.64 1.59
CA ARG A 191 1.71 -12.09 1.79
C ARG A 191 0.34 -12.43 2.39
N LEU A 192 -0.04 -11.77 3.48
CA LEU A 192 -1.36 -11.95 4.11
C LEU A 192 -2.52 -11.67 3.15
N ALA A 193 -2.42 -10.61 2.33
CA ALA A 193 -3.44 -10.30 1.34
C ALA A 193 -3.46 -11.33 0.18
N ALA A 194 -2.29 -11.79 -0.26
CA ALA A 194 -2.12 -12.76 -1.34
C ALA A 194 -2.66 -14.15 -0.96
N GLU A 195 -2.49 -14.57 0.29
CA GLU A 195 -3.10 -15.80 0.83
C GLU A 195 -4.62 -15.82 0.73
N GLN A 196 -5.24 -14.63 0.72
CA GLN A 196 -6.67 -14.44 0.51
C GLN A 196 -7.05 -14.21 -0.96
N GLY A 197 -6.11 -14.42 -1.89
CA GLY A 197 -6.34 -14.28 -3.33
C GLY A 197 -6.33 -12.84 -3.84
N GLN A 198 -5.79 -11.87 -3.09
CA GLN A 198 -5.69 -10.50 -3.60
C GLN A 198 -4.70 -10.39 -4.75
N LYS A 199 -5.25 -10.31 -5.96
CA LYS A 199 -4.49 -10.31 -7.22
C LYS A 199 -3.46 -9.17 -7.36
N ASN A 200 -3.70 -8.02 -6.72
CA ASN A 200 -2.74 -6.92 -6.70
C ASN A 200 -1.60 -7.16 -5.69
N ALA A 201 -1.88 -7.87 -4.58
CA ALA A 201 -0.86 -8.27 -3.64
C ALA A 201 0.07 -9.32 -4.25
N LEU A 202 -0.48 -10.32 -4.96
CA LEU A 202 0.30 -11.29 -5.75
C LEU A 202 1.23 -10.59 -6.75
N LEU A 203 0.71 -9.62 -7.51
CA LEU A 203 1.53 -8.83 -8.45
C LEU A 203 2.66 -8.08 -7.73
N ASN A 204 2.37 -7.43 -6.60
CA ASN A 204 3.37 -6.66 -5.87
C ASN A 204 4.40 -7.54 -5.15
N LEU A 205 4.03 -8.74 -4.70
CA LEU A 205 4.99 -9.73 -4.19
C LEU A 205 5.94 -10.18 -5.30
N GLY A 206 5.43 -10.50 -6.48
CA GLY A 206 6.28 -10.84 -7.63
C GLY A 206 7.26 -9.72 -7.95
N TYR A 207 6.82 -8.46 -7.83
CA TYR A 207 7.70 -7.30 -8.01
C TYR A 207 8.75 -7.16 -6.90
N CYS A 208 8.40 -7.43 -5.64
CA CYS A 208 9.34 -7.41 -4.52
C CYS A 208 10.45 -8.44 -4.70
N TYR A 209 10.12 -9.69 -5.06
CA TYR A 209 11.11 -10.73 -5.40
C TYR A 209 11.91 -10.39 -6.65
N GLN A 210 11.30 -9.80 -7.69
CA GLN A 210 12.02 -9.39 -8.90
C GLN A 210 13.07 -8.31 -8.61
N MET A 211 12.80 -7.40 -7.68
CA MET A 211 13.68 -6.26 -7.41
C MET A 211 14.58 -6.45 -6.18
N GLY A 212 14.24 -7.39 -5.29
CA GLY A 212 14.89 -7.58 -3.98
C GLY A 212 14.44 -6.54 -2.95
N TYR A 213 13.16 -6.14 -2.96
CA TYR A 213 12.61 -5.19 -2.00
C TYR A 213 11.99 -5.91 -0.81
N GLY A 214 12.63 -5.83 0.36
CA GLY A 214 12.14 -6.46 1.59
C GLY A 214 12.26 -7.99 1.62
N VAL A 215 12.78 -8.58 0.55
CA VAL A 215 13.11 -9.99 0.38
C VAL A 215 14.35 -10.09 -0.49
N ASP A 216 15.03 -11.24 -0.43
CA ASP A 216 16.09 -11.54 -1.37
C ASP A 216 15.54 -11.59 -2.80
N LYS A 217 16.34 -11.06 -3.74
CA LYS A 217 15.99 -11.10 -5.15
C LYS A 217 15.94 -12.55 -5.63
N ASP A 218 14.79 -12.95 -6.16
CA ASP A 218 14.54 -14.29 -6.68
C ASP A 218 13.59 -14.23 -7.88
N TYR A 219 14.11 -14.55 -9.07
CA TYR A 219 13.34 -14.49 -10.30
C TYR A 219 12.37 -15.66 -10.48
N GLU A 220 12.65 -16.82 -9.90
CA GLU A 220 11.74 -17.98 -9.94
C GLU A 220 10.51 -17.70 -9.05
N MET A 221 10.75 -17.13 -7.87
CA MET A 221 9.66 -16.70 -6.98
C MET A 221 8.85 -15.55 -7.59
N ALA A 222 9.52 -14.58 -8.20
CA ALA A 222 8.84 -13.51 -8.94
C ALA A 222 7.93 -14.06 -10.05
N LYS A 223 8.46 -15.00 -10.85
CA LYS A 223 7.72 -15.70 -11.91
C LYS A 223 6.48 -16.40 -11.35
N LYS A 224 6.63 -17.20 -10.29
CA LYS A 224 5.52 -17.90 -9.61
C LYS A 224 4.42 -16.93 -9.18
N TYR A 225 4.77 -15.83 -8.52
CA TYR A 225 3.80 -14.84 -8.07
C TYR A 225 3.10 -14.11 -9.23
N TYR A 226 3.79 -13.85 -10.33
CA TYR A 226 3.16 -13.29 -11.54
C TYR A 226 2.21 -14.26 -12.24
N GLU A 227 2.53 -15.54 -12.29
CA GLU A 227 1.62 -16.59 -12.79
C GLU A 227 0.36 -16.66 -11.93
N LEU A 228 0.49 -16.70 -10.60
CA LEU A 228 -0.63 -16.67 -9.67
C LEU A 228 -1.48 -15.39 -9.82
N ALA A 229 -0.83 -14.23 -10.03
CA ALA A 229 -1.54 -12.98 -10.26
C ALA A 229 -2.36 -13.03 -11.57
N LEU A 230 -1.84 -13.67 -12.63
CA LEU A 230 -2.58 -13.89 -13.88
C LEU A 230 -3.78 -14.81 -13.69
N GLU A 231 -3.60 -15.92 -12.98
CA GLU A 231 -4.67 -16.86 -12.64
C GLU A 231 -5.78 -16.16 -11.83
N ALA A 232 -5.40 -15.26 -10.93
CA ALA A 232 -6.32 -14.40 -10.18
C ALA A 232 -6.89 -13.21 -10.99
N GLY A 233 -6.64 -13.15 -12.30
CA GLY A 233 -7.21 -12.16 -13.21
C GLY A 233 -6.52 -10.79 -13.22
N ASN A 234 -5.24 -10.71 -12.82
CA ASN A 234 -4.44 -9.50 -12.94
C ASN A 234 -3.65 -9.48 -14.26
N SER A 235 -4.24 -8.89 -15.30
CA SER A 235 -3.62 -8.83 -16.64
C SER A 235 -2.29 -8.08 -16.69
N LYS A 236 -2.01 -7.18 -15.73
CA LYS A 236 -0.73 -6.45 -15.65
C LYS A 236 0.45 -7.38 -15.40
N ALA A 237 0.22 -8.52 -14.73
CA ALA A 237 1.23 -9.52 -14.47
C ALA A 237 1.83 -10.12 -15.76
N LYS A 238 1.10 -10.11 -16.88
CA LYS A 238 1.60 -10.64 -18.17
C LYS A 238 2.85 -9.91 -18.65
N LYS A 239 2.91 -8.60 -18.44
CA LYS A 239 4.08 -7.80 -18.82
C LYS A 239 5.27 -8.18 -17.93
N ARG A 240 5.05 -8.24 -16.62
CA ARG A 240 6.08 -8.55 -15.63
C ARG A 240 6.62 -9.98 -15.75
N LEU A 241 5.74 -10.94 -16.04
CA LEU A 241 6.11 -12.32 -16.31
C LEU A 241 7.09 -12.41 -17.49
N ARG A 242 6.79 -11.75 -18.61
CA ARG A 242 7.70 -11.71 -19.76
C ARG A 242 9.04 -11.05 -19.44
N GLU A 243 9.02 -9.99 -18.62
CA GLU A 243 10.25 -9.33 -18.17
C GLU A 243 11.12 -10.27 -17.34
N VAL A 244 10.54 -11.02 -16.40
CA VAL A 244 11.31 -11.91 -15.53
C VAL A 244 11.81 -13.16 -16.28
N GLU A 245 11.00 -13.73 -17.18
CA GLU A 245 11.41 -14.86 -18.03
C GLU A 245 12.61 -14.50 -18.92
N ALA A 246 12.63 -13.26 -19.46
CA ALA A 246 13.77 -12.77 -20.23
C ALA A 246 15.05 -12.61 -19.39
N LEU A 247 14.92 -12.24 -18.12
CA LEU A 247 16.06 -12.10 -17.19
C LEU A 247 16.63 -13.45 -16.75
N MET A 248 15.83 -14.52 -16.81
CA MET A 248 16.26 -15.87 -16.44
C MET A 248 16.95 -16.64 -17.58
N GLY A 249 16.63 -16.29 -18.83
CA GLY A 249 17.11 -16.99 -20.03
C GLY A 249 18.35 -16.40 -20.71
N GLY A 250 18.96 -15.35 -20.16
CA GLY A 250 20.15 -14.68 -20.70
C GLY A 250 21.36 -14.83 -19.79
#